data_AF-A0A2X3LV00-F1
#
_entry.id   AF-A0A2X3LV00-F1
#
_cell.length_a   1.000
_cell.length_b   1.000
_cell.length_c   1.000
_cell.angle_alpha   90.00
_cell.angle_beta   90.00
_cell.angle_gamma   90.00
#
_symmetry.space_group_name_H-M   'P 1'
#
loop_
_entity.id
_entity.type
_entity.pdbx_description
1 polymer ?
#
loop_
_entity_poly.entity_id
_entity_poly.type
_entity_poly.pdbx_seq_one_letter_code
_entity_poly.pdbx_strand_id
1 'polypeptide(L)' 'MICATQKNLVELVQKGMFREDLYYRLNVLTLNLPPLRDCPQDIMPLTELFVARFADEQGVPRPKLAR' A
#
# COMPACT_ATOMS: atom_id res chain seq x y z
N MET A 1 0.16 11.68 14.23
CA MET A 1 1.29 11.40 13.32
C MET A 1 0.97 10.10 12.60
N ILE A 2 1.12 10.05 11.27
CA ILE A 2 0.97 8.81 10.50
C ILE A 2 2.33 8.56 9.86
N CYS A 3 2.87 7.35 10.06
CA CYS A 3 4.17 6.96 9.53
C CYS A 3 4.01 5.69 8.68
N ALA A 4 4.85 5.57 7.66
CA ALA A 4 4.90 4.40 6.79
C ALA A 4 6.35 3.95 6.59
N THR A 5 6.58 2.65 6.52
CA THR A 5 7.89 2.05 6.28
C THR A 5 7.72 0.72 5.57
N GLN A 6 8.60 0.46 4.60
CA GLN A 6 8.71 -0.86 3.97
C GLN A 6 9.65 -1.79 4.76
N LYS A 7 10.51 -1.24 5.62
CA LYS A 7 11.47 -2.02 6.42
C LYS A 7 10.83 -2.49 7.72
N ASN A 8 11.22 -3.68 8.16
CA ASN A 8 10.85 -4.22 9.46
C ASN A 8 11.52 -3.42 10.59
N LEU A 9 10.75 -2.59 11.29
CA LEU A 9 11.28 -1.74 12.36
C LEU A 9 11.80 -2.56 13.56
N VAL A 10 11.22 -3.73 13.85
CA VAL A 10 11.65 -4.59 14.96
C VAL A 10 13.09 -5.04 14.74
N GLU A 11 13.41 -5.50 13.53
CA GLU A 11 14.78 -5.90 13.18
C GLU A 11 15.76 -4.72 13.23
N LEU A 12 15.32 -3.52 12.86
CA LEU A 12 16.16 -2.33 12.90
C LEU A 12 16.45 -1.88 14.33
N VAL A 13 15.48 -2.00 15.24
CA VAL A 13 15.67 -1.77 16.68
C VAL A 13 16.68 -2.76 17.24
N GLN A 14 16.54 -4.06 16.93
CA GLN A 14 17.47 -5.10 17.36
C GLN A 14 18.91 -4.87 16.86
N LYS A 15 19.06 -4.30 15.66
CA LYS A 15 20.37 -3.95 15.08
C LYS A 15 20.94 -2.62 15.61
N GLY A 16 20.24 -1.93 16.52
CA GLY A 16 20.63 -0.60 17.02
C GLY A 16 20.55 0.51 15.96
N MET A 17 19.93 0.24 14.80
CA MET A 17 19.78 1.19 13.70
C MET A 17 18.49 1.99 13.78
N PHE A 18 17.61 1.68 14.72
CA PHE A 18 16.40 2.43 14.99
C PHE A 18 16.18 2.60 16.49
N ARG A 19 15.68 3.78 16.86
CA ARG A 19 15.43 4.15 18.25
C ARG A 19 14.24 3.38 18.81
N GLU A 20 14.47 2.64 19.89
CA GLU A 20 13.48 1.82 20.56
C GLU A 20 12.31 2.67 21.12
N ASP A 21 12.60 3.82 21.73
CA ASP A 21 11.60 4.71 22.30
C ASP A 21 10.64 5.29 21.25
N LEU A 22 11.15 5.57 20.05
CA LEU A 22 10.35 5.98 18.91
C LEU A 22 9.51 4.82 18.36
N TYR A 23 10.08 3.60 18.30
CA TYR A 23 9.34 2.42 17.86
C TYR A 23 8.10 2.17 18.70
N TYR A 24 8.21 2.20 20.04
CA TYR A 24 7.06 2.00 20.92
C TYR A 24 5.99 3.10 20.80
N ARG A 25 6.38 4.33 20.47
CA ARG A 25 5.41 5.42 20.22
C ARG A 25 4.68 5.26 18.88
N LEU A 26 5.35 4.73 17.87
CA LEU A 26 4.77 4.52 16.54
C LEU A 26 3.92 3.24 16.47
N ASN A 27 4.36 2.19 17.15
CA ASN A 27 3.77 0.85 17.08
C ASN A 27 2.54 0.67 18.00
N VAL A 28 1.81 1.76 18.30
CA VAL A 28 0.55 1.71 19.07
C VAL A 28 -0.58 1.09 18.23
N LEU A 29 -0.63 1.43 16.93
CA LEU A 29 -1.52 0.83 15.96
C LEU A 29 -0.77 0.66 14.64
N THR A 30 -0.53 -0.59 14.26
CA THR A 30 0.20 -0.94 13.03
C THR A 30 -0.74 -1.60 12.04
N LEU A 31 -0.91 -0.95 10.88
CA LEU A 31 -1.64 -1.51 9.76
C LEU A 31 -0.64 -2.17 8.82
N ASN A 32 -0.72 -3.50 8.71
CA ASN A 32 0.06 -4.24 7.73
C ASN A 32 -0.70 -4.27 6.41
N LEU A 33 -0.14 -3.64 5.38
CA LEU A 33 -0.74 -3.65 4.04
C LEU A 33 -0.16 -4.83 3.26
N PRO A 34 -0.98 -5.87 2.94
CA PRO A 34 -0.51 -6.98 2.14
C PRO A 34 -0.13 -6.51 0.73
N PRO A 35 0.86 -7.13 0.09
CA PRO A 35 1.13 -6.89 -1.32
C PRO A 35 -0.04 -7.40 -2.18
N LEU A 36 -0.24 -6.81 -3.36
CA LEU A 36 -1.37 -7.16 -4.24
C LEU A 36 -1.42 -8.66 -4.63
N ARG A 37 -0.27 -9.34 -4.65
CA ARG A 37 -0.18 -10.79 -4.89
C ARG A 37 -0.93 -11.63 -3.85
N ASP A 38 -1.10 -11.11 -2.64
CA ASP A 38 -1.83 -11.76 -1.55
C ASP A 38 -3.32 -11.33 -1.53
N CYS A 39 -3.71 -10.41 -2.42
CA CYS A 39 -5.09 -9.89 -2.56
C CYS A 39 -5.54 -9.89 -4.04
N PRO A 40 -5.58 -11.06 -4.70
CA PRO A 40 -5.89 -11.15 -6.13
C PRO A 40 -7.29 -10.63 -6.49
N GLN A 41 -8.24 -10.71 -5.56
CA GLN A 41 -9.60 -10.19 -5.74
C GLN A 41 -9.65 -8.67 -5.96
N ASP A 42 -8.64 -7.93 -5.50
CA ASP A 42 -8.58 -6.48 -5.63
C ASP A 42 -8.06 -6.04 -7.00
N ILE A 43 -7.51 -6.96 -7.81
CA ILE A 43 -6.92 -6.64 -9.13
C ILE A 43 -7.99 -6.06 -10.08
N MET A 44 -9.14 -6.71 -10.22
CA MET A 44 -10.17 -6.26 -11.17
C MET A 44 -10.79 -4.92 -10.74
N PRO A 45 -11.23 -4.72 -9.48
CA PRO A 45 -11.73 -3.41 -9.02
C PRO A 45 -10.71 -2.28 -9.19
N LEU A 46 -9.43 -2.53 -8.87
CA LEU A 46 -8.37 -1.55 -9.06
C LEU A 46 -8.15 -1.24 -10.54
N THR A 47 -8.19 -2.27 -11.40
CA THR A 47 -8.04 -2.10 -12.85
C THR A 47 -9.16 -1.24 -13.42
N GLU A 48 -10.43 -1.54 -13.07
CA GLU A 48 -11.60 -0.75 -13.46
C GLU A 48 -11.45 0.72 -13.03
N LEU A 49 -11.04 0.96 -11.78
CA LEU A 49 -10.81 2.30 -11.25
C LEU A 49 -9.75 3.07 -12.03
N PHE A 50 -8.57 2.47 -12.23
CA PHE A 50 -7.46 3.14 -12.90
C PHE A 50 -7.75 3.39 -14.38
N VAL A 51 -8.31 2.40 -15.07
CA VAL A 51 -8.66 2.52 -16.49
C VAL A 51 -9.72 3.58 -16.71
N ALA A 52 -10.75 3.65 -15.87
CA ALA A 52 -11.74 4.71 -15.94
C ALA A 52 -11.11 6.09 -15.72
N ARG A 53 -10.29 6.22 -14.67
CA ARG A 53 -9.61 7.49 -14.34
C ARG A 53 -8.74 7.98 -15.49
N PHE A 54 -7.90 7.12 -16.06
CA PHE A 54 -7.00 7.51 -17.16
C PHE A 54 -7.73 7.76 -18.47
N ALA A 55 -8.81 7.02 -18.76
CA ALA A 55 -9.62 7.29 -19.95
C ALA A 55 -10.28 8.68 -19.86
N ASP A 56 -10.82 9.03 -18.69
CA ASP A 56 -11.44 10.34 -18.43
C ASP A 56 -10.40 11.47 -18.52
N GLU A 57 -9.21 11.30 -17.91
CA GLU A 57 -8.11 12.28 -17.97
C GLU A 57 -7.63 12.55 -19.41
N GLN A 58 -7.66 11.54 -20.27
CA GLN A 58 -7.22 11.64 -21.66
C GLN A 58 -8.37 11.98 -22.64
N GLY A 59 -9.61 12.09 -22.16
CA GLY A 59 -10.78 12.35 -22.99
C GLY A 59 -11.10 11.22 -24.00
N VAL A 60 -10.66 9.99 -23.70
CA VAL A 60 -10.91 8.82 -24.55
C VAL A 60 -12.04 7.97 -23.98
N PRO A 61 -12.80 7.25 -24.83
CA PRO A 61 -13.84 6.35 -24.34
C PRO A 61 -13.24 5.24 -23.46
N ARG A 62 -13.90 4.95 -22.35
CA ARG A 62 -13.48 3.91 -21.40
C ARG A 62 -13.45 2.53 -22.09
N PRO A 63 -12.30 1.85 -22.13
CA PRO A 63 -12.21 0.55 -22.77
C PRO A 63 -12.94 -0.52 -21.95
N LYS A 64 -13.49 -1.53 -22.64
CA LYS A 64 -14.10 -2.68 -21.99
C LYS A 64 -13.01 -3.64 -21.53
N LEU A 65 -12.99 -3.97 -20.25
CA LEU A 65 -12.08 -4.97 -19.69
C LEU A 65 -12.62 -6.37 -20.01
N ALA A 66 -11.73 -7.25 -20.48
CA ALA A 66 -12.01 -8.67 -20.57
C ALA A 66 -11.94 -9.30 -19.18
N ARG A 67 -12.76 -10.32 -18.94
CA ARG A 67 -12.73 -11.13 -17.72
C ARG A 67 -11.69 -12.24 -17.82
#